data_AF-A0A2E7D7U9-F1
#
_entry.id   AF-A0A2E7D7U9-F1
#
_cell.length_a   1.000
_cell.length_b   1.000
_cell.length_c   1.000
_cell.angle_alpha   90.00
_cell.angle_beta   90.00
_cell.angle_gamma   90.00
#
_symmetry.space_group_name_H-M   'P 1'
#
loop_
_entity.id
_entity.type
_entity.pdbx_description
1 polymer ?
#
loop_
_entity_poly.entity_id
_entity_poly.type
_entity_poly.pdbx_seq_one_letter_code
_entity_poly.pdbx_strand_id
1 'polypeptide(L)'
;MNDSGQQLDSAAPIESVQEVELLGRFVEGQDEAAFRQIVVRHGPLVIGVCRRMMRNEHDAEDVIQATFLVLARKANRIRKSTSLGSWLYGVAYRLSMKAGAKKRSLKERLLRTEPMGSKDTLEIVSETTRFEM
;
A
#
# COMPACT_ATOMS: atom_id res chain seq x y z
N MET A 1 22.01 -46.96 5.42
CA MET A 1 22.43 -45.66 4.83
C MET A 1 21.20 -44.83 4.51
N ASN A 2 20.64 -44.11 5.50
CA ASN A 2 19.65 -43.07 5.25
C ASN A 2 20.15 -41.80 5.93
N ASP A 3 21.12 -41.18 5.29
CA ASP A 3 21.55 -39.81 5.56
C ASP A 3 21.28 -39.04 4.28
N SER A 4 20.14 -38.36 4.20
CA SER A 4 19.81 -37.33 3.20
C SER A 4 18.43 -36.77 3.51
N GLY A 5 18.37 -35.51 3.92
CA GLY A 5 17.19 -34.68 3.65
C GLY A 5 16.71 -33.71 4.72
N GLN A 6 17.34 -33.59 5.89
CA GLN A 6 17.07 -32.45 6.78
C GLN A 6 17.99 -31.29 6.45
N GLN A 7 17.57 -30.45 5.50
CA GLN A 7 18.02 -29.08 5.30
C GLN A 7 16.96 -28.45 4.37
N LEU A 8 16.11 -27.48 4.75
CA LEU A 8 16.41 -26.10 5.11
C LEU A 8 15.11 -25.39 5.59
N ASP A 9 14.83 -25.38 6.89
CA ASP A 9 13.87 -24.46 7.53
C ASP A 9 14.54 -23.12 7.95
N SER A 10 15.76 -22.86 7.49
CA SER A 10 16.63 -21.79 8.01
C SER A 10 16.42 -20.41 7.36
N ALA A 11 15.55 -20.26 6.35
CA ALA A 11 15.39 -18.99 5.62
C ALA A 11 14.36 -18.03 6.27
N ALA A 12 13.31 -18.56 6.92
CA ALA A 12 12.22 -17.75 7.46
C ALA A 12 12.60 -16.83 8.65
N PRO A 13 13.53 -17.18 9.55
CA PRO A 13 13.95 -16.28 10.63
C PRO A 13 14.79 -15.10 10.14
N ILE A 14 15.60 -15.29 9.09
CA ILE A 14 16.55 -14.28 8.61
C ILE A 14 15.82 -13.18 7.82
N GLU A 15 14.85 -13.56 6.99
CA GLU A 15 14.10 -12.59 6.18
C GLU A 15 13.22 -11.65 7.03
N SER A 16 12.63 -12.16 8.11
CA SER A 16 11.79 -11.38 9.04
C SER A 16 12.62 -10.43 9.91
N VAL A 17 13.79 -10.86 10.39
CA VAL A 17 14.73 -9.99 11.12
C VAL A 17 15.23 -8.85 10.22
N GLN A 18 15.55 -9.15 8.96
CA GLN A 18 15.93 -8.12 7.98
C GLN A 18 14.80 -7.14 7.65
N GLU A 19 13.54 -7.60 7.57
CA GLU A 19 12.38 -6.72 7.35
C GLU A 19 12.19 -5.73 8.50
N VAL A 20 12.31 -6.22 9.75
CA VAL A 20 12.20 -5.38 10.95
C VAL A 20 13.33 -4.35 11.00
N GLU A 21 14.56 -4.74 10.66
CA GLU A 21 15.71 -3.84 10.63
C GLU A 21 15.57 -2.75 9.56
N LEU A 22 15.16 -3.11 8.34
CA LEU A 22 14.92 -2.14 7.27
C LEU A 22 13.81 -1.15 7.65
N LEU A 23 12.74 -1.64 8.26
CA LEU A 23 11.66 -0.77 8.74
C LEU A 23 12.13 0.13 9.88
N GLY A 24 12.91 -0.38 10.83
CA GLY A 24 13.50 0.40 11.92
C GLY A 24 14.37 1.55 11.41
N ARG A 25 15.33 1.25 10.53
CA ARG A 25 16.18 2.26 9.88
C ARG A 25 15.39 3.33 9.14
N PHE A 26 14.32 2.93 8.44
CA PHE A 26 13.46 3.89 7.76
C PHE A 26 12.66 4.76 8.73
N VAL A 27 12.11 4.19 9.81
CA VAL A 27 11.30 4.92 10.79
C VAL A 27 12.14 5.88 11.62
N GLU A 28 13.33 5.48 12.04
CA GLU A 28 14.19 6.26 12.94
C GLU A 28 15.05 7.29 12.19
N GLY A 29 15.57 6.90 11.03
CA GLY A 29 16.55 7.70 10.29
C GLY A 29 16.05 8.28 8.97
N GLN A 30 14.79 8.02 8.58
CA GLN A 30 14.27 8.33 7.23
C GLN A 30 15.19 7.82 6.11
N ASP A 31 15.82 6.66 6.34
CA ASP A 31 16.81 6.09 5.44
C ASP A 31 16.17 5.71 4.09
N GLU A 32 16.49 6.49 3.05
CA GLU A 32 15.99 6.27 1.69
C GLU A 32 16.45 4.94 1.09
N ALA A 33 17.63 4.44 1.45
CA ALA A 33 18.12 3.17 0.96
C ALA A 33 17.35 2.00 1.60
N ALA A 34 17.00 2.13 2.88
CA ALA A 34 16.11 1.17 3.55
C ALA A 34 14.70 1.20 2.94
N PHE A 35 14.15 2.39 2.69
CA PHE A 35 12.86 2.52 2.00
C PHE A 35 12.87 1.88 0.61
N ARG A 36 13.92 2.12 -0.18
CA ARG A 36 14.05 1.53 -1.52
C ARG A 36 14.07 0.01 -1.47
N GLN A 37 14.76 -0.59 -0.49
CA GLN A 37 14.76 -2.05 -0.32
C GLN A 37 13.39 -2.58 0.06
N ILE A 38 12.65 -1.88 0.92
CA ILE A 38 11.25 -2.22 1.24
C ILE A 38 10.39 -2.18 -0.03
N VAL A 39 10.51 -1.13 -0.84
CA VAL A 39 9.76 -0.99 -2.09
C VAL A 39 10.10 -2.11 -3.07
N VAL A 40 11.38 -2.45 -3.24
CA VAL A 40 11.82 -3.55 -4.13
C VAL A 40 11.27 -4.89 -3.66
N ARG A 41 11.33 -5.18 -2.35
CA ARG A 41 10.86 -6.45 -1.77
C ARG A 41 9.34 -6.59 -1.83
N HIS A 42 8.58 -5.54 -1.53
CA HIS A 42 7.12 -5.61 -1.45
C HIS A 42 6.38 -5.08 -2.68
N GLY A 43 7.09 -4.49 -3.64
CA GLY A 43 6.55 -4.02 -4.92
C GLY A 43 5.67 -5.06 -5.61
N PRO A 44 6.15 -6.30 -5.86
CA PRO A 44 5.35 -7.33 -6.52
C PRO A 44 4.04 -7.66 -5.80
N LEU A 45 4.03 -7.65 -4.46
CA LEU A 45 2.81 -7.87 -3.66
C LEU A 45 1.80 -6.75 -3.90
N VAL A 46 2.22 -5.50 -3.77
CA VAL A 46 1.35 -4.32 -3.93
C VAL A 46 0.81 -4.25 -5.37
N ILE A 47 1.67 -4.48 -6.37
CA ILE A 47 1.28 -4.53 -7.77
C ILE A 47 0.24 -5.63 -8.01
N GLY A 48 0.45 -6.83 -7.44
CA GLY A 48 -0.47 -7.95 -7.58
C GLY A 48 -1.85 -7.66 -6.99
N VAL A 49 -1.92 -7.00 -5.84
CA VAL A 49 -3.20 -6.58 -5.23
C VAL A 49 -3.90 -5.56 -6.13
N CYS A 50 -3.20 -4.50 -6.54
CA CYS A 50 -3.80 -3.42 -7.32
C CYS A 50 -4.33 -3.92 -8.68
N ARG A 51 -3.55 -4.76 -9.37
CA ARG A 51 -3.94 -5.34 -10.67
C ARG A 51 -5.15 -6.27 -10.59
N ARG A 52 -5.31 -7.03 -9.49
CA ARG A 52 -6.50 -7.89 -9.32
C ARG A 52 -7.77 -7.07 -9.09
N MET A 53 -7.65 -5.91 -8.47
CA MET A 53 -8.80 -5.10 -8.08
C MET A 53 -9.20 -4.07 -9.13
N MET A 54 -8.29 -3.71 -10.03
CA MET A 54 -8.47 -2.57 -10.92
C MET A 54 -8.33 -3.02 -12.37
N ARG A 55 -9.27 -2.56 -13.21
CA ARG A 55 -9.30 -2.86 -14.65
C ARG A 55 -8.42 -1.92 -15.48
N ASN A 56 -8.05 -0.76 -14.92
CA ASN A 56 -7.25 0.26 -15.59
C ASN A 56 -5.84 0.27 -14.98
N GLU A 57 -4.82 0.17 -15.83
CA GLU A 57 -3.42 0.15 -15.42
C GLU A 57 -2.98 1.48 -14.81
N HIS A 58 -3.42 2.61 -15.36
CA HIS A 58 -3.09 3.95 -14.82
C HIS A 58 -3.64 4.14 -13.41
N ASP A 59 -4.91 3.75 -13.19
CA ASP A 59 -5.50 3.81 -11.85
C ASP A 59 -4.67 2.91 -10.89
N ALA A 60 -4.22 1.74 -11.37
CA ALA A 60 -3.46 0.81 -10.54
C ALA A 60 -2.09 1.38 -10.14
N GLU A 61 -1.41 2.05 -11.06
CA GLU A 61 -0.16 2.76 -10.80
C GLU A 61 -0.34 3.85 -9.74
N ASP A 62 -1.38 4.68 -9.84
CA ASP A 62 -1.69 5.70 -8.85
C ASP A 62 -1.89 5.11 -7.45
N VAL A 63 -2.57 3.96 -7.36
CA VAL A 63 -2.79 3.27 -6.07
C VAL A 63 -1.49 2.66 -5.53
N ILE A 64 -0.62 2.13 -6.39
CA ILE A 64 0.70 1.63 -5.98
C ILE A 64 1.51 2.78 -5.40
N GLN A 65 1.59 3.92 -6.10
CA GLN A 65 2.30 5.11 -5.63
C GLN A 65 1.71 5.61 -4.30
N ALA A 66 0.38 5.70 -4.20
CA ALA A 66 -0.30 6.11 -2.98
C ALA A 66 -0.05 5.14 -1.81
N THR A 67 0.07 3.84 -2.07
CA THR A 67 0.39 2.83 -1.04
C THR A 67 1.76 3.10 -0.43
N PHE A 68 2.79 3.32 -1.25
CA PHE A 68 4.14 3.60 -0.77
C PHE A 68 4.27 5.00 -0.16
N LEU A 69 3.48 5.97 -0.63
CA LEU A 69 3.37 7.27 0.03
C LEU A 69 2.75 7.16 1.44
N VAL A 70 1.74 6.30 1.61
CA VAL A 70 1.15 6.02 2.93
C VAL A 70 2.16 5.31 3.83
N LEU A 71 2.95 4.37 3.31
CA LEU A 71 4.08 3.79 4.04
C LEU A 71 5.03 4.89 4.53
N ALA A 72 5.49 5.76 3.63
CA ALA A 72 6.44 6.81 3.98
C ALA A 72 5.93 7.74 5.11
N ARG A 73 4.62 7.99 5.15
CA ARG A 73 3.99 8.88 6.14
C ARG A 73 3.56 8.18 7.43
N LYS A 74 3.38 6.86 7.41
CA LYS A 74 2.77 6.10 8.53
C LYS A 74 3.60 4.91 9.00
N ALA A 75 4.84 4.76 8.52
CA ALA A 75 5.72 3.67 8.92
C ALA A 75 5.91 3.58 10.44
N ASN A 76 5.94 4.73 11.14
CA ASN A 76 6.03 4.81 12.59
C ASN A 76 4.81 4.23 13.35
N ARG A 77 3.67 4.00 12.66
CA ARG A 77 2.47 3.39 13.25
C ARG A 77 2.40 1.89 13.02
N ILE A 78 3.35 1.30 12.29
CA ILE A 78 3.38 -0.13 12.04
C ILE A 78 3.86 -0.82 13.32
N ARG A 79 2.95 -1.56 13.97
CA ARG A 79 3.25 -2.29 15.20
C ARG A 79 4.24 -3.41 14.90
N LYS A 80 5.22 -3.64 15.80
CA LYS A 80 6.24 -4.70 15.69
C LYS A 80 5.65 -6.12 15.52
N SER A 81 4.39 -6.34 15.89
CA SER A 81 3.69 -7.62 15.77
C SER A 81 3.00 -7.84 14.41
N THR A 82 2.99 -6.84 13.52
CA THR A 82 2.35 -6.94 12.20
C THR A 82 3.44 -7.02 11.13
N SER A 83 3.43 -8.08 10.32
CA SER A 83 4.31 -8.16 9.14
C SER A 83 4.05 -6.98 8.20
N LEU A 84 5.11 -6.37 7.69
CA LEU A 84 5.03 -5.25 6.75
C LEU A 84 4.26 -5.63 5.49
N GLY A 85 4.42 -6.87 5.02
CA GLY A 85 3.65 -7.42 3.90
C GLY A 85 2.15 -7.41 4.15
N SER A 86 1.69 -7.88 5.32
CA SER A 86 0.27 -7.86 5.68
C SER A 86 -0.29 -6.45 5.79
N TRP A 87 0.51 -5.52 6.33
CA TRP A 87 0.12 -4.12 6.41
C TRP A 87 -0.01 -3.48 5.02
N LEU A 88 0.98 -3.69 4.14
CA LEU A 88 0.97 -3.18 2.76
C LEU A 88 -0.18 -3.76 1.94
N TYR A 89 -0.47 -5.06 2.09
CA TYR A 89 -1.64 -5.67 1.48
C TYR A 89 -2.93 -4.95 1.90
N GLY A 90 -3.12 -4.73 3.20
CA GLY A 90 -4.31 -4.06 3.73
C GLY A 90 -4.46 -2.62 3.23
N VAL A 91 -3.35 -1.87 3.16
CA VAL A 91 -3.35 -0.50 2.61
C VAL A 91 -3.68 -0.51 1.12
N ALA A 92 -3.00 -1.33 0.32
CA ALA A 92 -3.22 -1.43 -1.12
C ALA A 92 -4.68 -1.82 -1.43
N TYR A 93 -5.20 -2.83 -0.74
CA TYR A 93 -6.58 -3.29 -0.88
C TYR A 93 -7.59 -2.16 -0.62
N ARG A 94 -7.45 -1.45 0.51
CA ARG A 94 -8.36 -0.34 0.87
C ARG A 94 -8.29 0.81 -0.14
N LEU A 95 -7.10 1.16 -0.60
CA LEU A 95 -6.92 2.21 -1.60
C LEU A 95 -7.53 1.81 -2.95
N SER A 96 -7.35 0.56 -3.40
CA SER A 96 -8.00 0.04 -4.61
C SER A 96 -9.53 0.06 -4.51
N MET A 97 -10.10 -0.35 -3.36
CA MET A 97 -11.55 -0.26 -3.15
C MET A 97 -12.06 1.18 -3.24
N LYS A 98 -11.36 2.12 -2.59
CA LYS A 98 -11.73 3.54 -2.58
C LYS A 98 -11.65 4.16 -3.97
N ALA A 99 -10.62 3.83 -4.75
CA ALA A 99 -10.48 4.26 -6.14
C ALA A 99 -11.65 3.75 -7.00
N GLY A 100 -12.01 2.46 -6.88
CA GLY A 100 -13.16 1.89 -7.59
C GLY A 100 -14.52 2.46 -7.17
N ALA A 101 -14.70 2.83 -5.90
CA ALA A 101 -15.90 3.51 -5.42
C ALA A 101 -16.01 4.94 -5.97
N LYS A 102 -14.93 5.73 -5.94
CA LYS A 102 -14.90 7.11 -6.44
C LYS A 102 -15.24 7.18 -7.93
N LYS A 103 -14.75 6.22 -8.72
CA LYS A 103 -15.06 6.14 -10.16
C LYS A 103 -16.52 5.79 -10.42
N ARG A 104 -17.11 4.89 -9.64
CA ARG A 104 -18.55 4.57 -9.73
C ARG A 104 -19.39 5.79 -9.38
N SER A 105 -19.11 6.48 -8.27
CA SER A 105 -19.83 7.69 -7.91
C SER A 105 -19.64 8.82 -8.92
N LEU A 106 -18.45 8.99 -9.49
CA LEU A 106 -18.19 10.01 -10.51
C LEU A 106 -18.92 9.66 -11.81
N LYS A 107 -18.85 8.40 -12.26
CA LYS A 107 -19.58 7.94 -13.44
C LYS A 107 -21.08 8.08 -13.25
N GLU A 108 -21.62 7.71 -12.09
CA GLU A 108 -23.04 7.90 -11.75
C GLU A 108 -23.43 9.38 -11.70
N ARG A 109 -22.57 10.26 -11.16
CA ARG A 109 -22.79 11.70 -11.19
C ARG A 109 -22.74 12.26 -12.60
N LEU A 110 -21.76 11.89 -13.42
CA LEU A 110 -21.65 12.33 -14.81
C LEU A 110 -22.83 11.83 -15.65
N LEU A 111 -23.27 10.58 -15.46
CA LEU A 111 -24.48 10.05 -16.09
C LEU A 111 -25.77 10.70 -15.57
N ARG A 112 -25.76 11.27 -14.36
CA ARG A 112 -26.86 12.07 -13.80
C ARG A 112 -26.77 13.56 -14.19
N THR A 113 -25.63 14.01 -14.71
CA THR A 113 -25.38 15.43 -15.04
C THR A 113 -25.15 15.57 -16.54
N GLU A 114 -26.23 15.48 -17.31
CA GLU A 114 -26.39 16.29 -18.52
C GLU A 114 -26.37 17.79 -18.11
N PRO A 115 -25.84 18.71 -18.95
CA PRO A 115 -25.08 19.86 -18.48
C PRO A 115 -25.95 20.91 -17.80
N MET A 116 -25.71 21.16 -16.52
CA MET A 116 -26.09 22.42 -15.87
C MET A 116 -24.82 23.02 -15.30
N GLY A 117 -24.41 24.14 -15.89
CA GLY A 117 -23.06 24.68 -15.75
C GLY A 117 -22.75 25.34 -14.42
N SER A 118 -21.45 25.64 -14.32
CA SER A 118 -20.82 26.67 -13.50
C SER A 118 -20.67 26.42 -12.00
N LYS A 119 -19.38 26.43 -11.61
CA LYS A 119 -18.79 26.81 -10.31
C LYS A 119 -18.85 25.78 -9.19
N ASP A 120 -17.69 25.17 -8.93
CA ASP A 120 -16.99 25.16 -7.63
C ASP A 120 -16.09 23.93 -7.52
N THR A 121 -14.82 24.10 -7.91
CA THR A 121 -13.80 23.04 -7.93
C THR A 121 -12.84 23.09 -6.73
N LEU A 122 -13.14 23.87 -5.70
CA LEU A 122 -12.21 24.16 -4.61
C LEU A 122 -12.70 23.62 -3.26
N GLU A 123 -12.81 22.31 -3.11
CA GLU A 123 -12.91 21.68 -1.78
C GLU A 123 -12.61 20.16 -1.81
N ILE A 124 -11.37 19.77 -2.16
CA ILE A 124 -10.92 18.37 -1.97
C ILE A 124 -9.51 18.34 -1.38
N VAL A 125 -9.27 19.06 -0.28
CA VAL A 125 -8.06 18.86 0.53
C VAL A 125 -8.38 19.04 2.01
N SER A 126 -9.35 18.29 2.55
CA SER A 126 -9.64 18.40 3.99
C SER A 126 -10.43 17.24 4.61
N GLU A 127 -10.23 15.98 4.20
CA GLU A 127 -10.95 14.92 4.91
C GLU A 127 -10.32 13.53 4.83
N THR A 128 -9.30 13.27 5.67
CA THR A 128 -9.11 11.95 6.31
C THR A 128 -8.24 12.11 7.56
N THR A 129 -8.74 12.89 8.54
CA THR A 129 -8.29 12.82 9.93
C THR A 129 -9.45 12.34 10.79
N ARG A 130 -9.72 11.04 10.79
CA ARG A 130 -10.45 10.37 11.89
C ARG A 130 -10.35 8.86 11.72
N PHE A 131 -9.51 8.22 12.53
CA PHE A 131 -9.81 6.97 13.23
C PHE A 131 -8.55 6.57 14.01
N GLU A 132 -8.50 7.03 15.26
CA GLU A 132 -7.81 6.31 16.33
C GLU A 132 -8.79 5.31 16.93
N MET A 133 -8.36 4.06 17.05
CA MET A 133 -8.49 3.17 18.22
C MET A 133 -7.70 1.89 17.94
#